data_AF-X1D2J3-F1
#
_entry.id   AF-X1D2J3-F1
#
_cell.length_a   1.000
_cell.length_b   1.000
_cell.length_c   1.000
_cell.angle_alpha   90.00
_cell.angle_beta   90.00
_cell.angle_gamma   90.00
#
_symmetry.space_group_name_H-M   'P 1'
#
loop_
_entity.id
_entity.type
_entity.pdbx_description
1 polymer ?
#
loop_
_entity_poly.entity_id
_entity_poly.type
_entity_poly.pdbx_seq_one_letter_code
_entity_poly.pdbx_strand_id
1 'polypeptide(L)'
;ADLILKAEPNPAHIALVQLEQSGHMKGLITQNIDGLHGRAGSKQVIEIHGHLRQATCISCFQSYATDEMLIEFAKSGRIPRCEQCNGILKTDAVLFGEQLPVDAVREAQRWIKNCDLLITAGSSLEVVPVALFPVDALNAGARLIIFNNSPTYVDDRADVIFRHDVAEALPQLVAEVLRE
;
A
#
# COMPACT_ATOMS: atom_id res chain seq x y z
N ALA A 1 8.21 -16.33 -2.54
CA ALA A 1 9.00 -15.26 -3.16
C ALA A 1 8.68 -15.10 -4.65
N ASP A 2 8.67 -16.20 -5.43
CA ASP A 2 8.28 -16.17 -6.85
C ASP A 2 6.96 -15.44 -7.14
N LEU A 3 5.96 -15.59 -6.27
CA LEU A 3 4.66 -14.95 -6.43
C LEU A 3 4.72 -13.42 -6.34
N ILE A 4 5.55 -12.86 -5.48
CA ILE A 4 5.70 -11.40 -5.30
C ILE A 4 6.52 -10.82 -6.47
N LEU A 5 7.61 -11.48 -6.84
CA LEU A 5 8.53 -10.99 -7.89
C LEU A 5 7.91 -11.03 -9.30
N LYS A 6 6.97 -11.95 -9.55
CA LYS A 6 6.31 -12.13 -10.86
C LYS A 6 4.88 -11.57 -10.90
N ALA A 7 4.36 -11.03 -9.80
CA ALA A 7 3.04 -10.43 -9.79
C ALA A 7 3.00 -9.26 -10.78
N GLU A 8 1.88 -9.08 -11.48
CA GLU A 8 1.63 -7.93 -12.34
C GLU A 8 0.44 -7.11 -11.79
N PRO A 9 0.38 -5.79 -12.05
CA PRO A 9 -0.76 -4.99 -11.66
C PRO A 9 -2.06 -5.55 -12.26
N ASN A 10 -3.09 -5.65 -11.42
CA ASN A 10 -4.42 -6.11 -11.83
C ASN A 10 -5.32 -4.92 -12.25
N PRO A 11 -6.55 -5.16 -12.75
CA PRO A 11 -7.46 -4.09 -13.18
C PRO A 11 -7.77 -3.01 -12.13
N ALA A 12 -7.80 -3.33 -10.83
CA ALA A 12 -7.98 -2.32 -9.79
C ALA A 12 -6.83 -1.31 -9.75
N HIS A 13 -5.58 -1.77 -9.90
CA HIS A 13 -4.44 -0.86 -9.97
C HIS A 13 -4.54 0.06 -11.18
N ILE A 14 -4.92 -0.47 -12.34
CA ILE A 14 -5.09 0.30 -13.58
C ILE A 14 -6.23 1.32 -13.44
N ALA A 15 -7.34 0.94 -12.82
CA ALA A 15 -8.46 1.85 -12.56
C ALA A 15 -8.08 3.02 -11.65
N LEU A 16 -7.27 2.76 -10.61
CA LEU A 16 -6.75 3.81 -9.73
C LEU A 16 -5.84 4.80 -10.48
N VAL A 17 -5.06 4.33 -11.45
CA VAL A 17 -4.26 5.22 -12.33
C VAL A 17 -5.16 6.13 -13.15
N GLN A 18 -6.24 5.60 -13.72
CA GLN A 18 -7.20 6.41 -14.49
C GLN A 18 -7.86 7.48 -13.60
N LEU A 19 -8.25 7.10 -12.38
CA LEU A 19 -8.88 8.01 -11.41
C LEU A 19 -7.90 9.09 -10.91
N GLU A 20 -6.61 8.77 -10.79
CA GLU A 20 -5.56 9.75 -10.50
C GLU A 20 -5.38 10.73 -11.67
N GLN A 21 -5.28 10.21 -12.90
CA GLN A 21 -5.03 11.01 -14.10
C GLN A 21 -6.19 11.95 -14.44
N SER A 22 -7.43 11.57 -14.12
CA SER A 22 -8.60 12.43 -14.26
C SER A 22 -8.71 13.50 -13.16
N GLY A 23 -7.86 13.43 -12.13
CA GLY A 23 -7.82 14.39 -11.03
C GLY A 23 -8.83 14.15 -9.91
N HIS A 24 -9.60 13.05 -9.95
CA HIS A 24 -10.55 12.66 -8.90
C HIS A 24 -9.85 12.06 -7.69
N MET A 25 -8.75 11.32 -7.88
CA MET A 25 -7.92 10.82 -6.78
C MET A 25 -6.66 11.68 -6.61
N LYS A 26 -6.44 12.22 -5.41
CA LYS A 26 -5.26 13.05 -5.10
C LYS A 26 -4.03 12.25 -4.69
N GLY A 27 -4.23 11.04 -4.16
CA GLY A 27 -3.15 10.18 -3.74
C GLY A 27 -3.65 8.86 -3.18
N LEU A 28 -2.72 7.92 -3.05
CA LEU A 28 -2.95 6.56 -2.59
C LEU A 28 -2.01 6.22 -1.44
N ILE A 29 -2.55 5.70 -0.34
CA ILE A 29 -1.77 5.16 0.77
C ILE A 29 -1.89 3.64 0.69
N THR A 30 -0.76 2.93 0.65
CA THR A 30 -0.76 1.46 0.59
C THR A 30 0.02 0.85 1.74
N GLN A 31 -0.55 -0.22 2.30
CA GLN A 31 0.09 -1.11 3.26
C GLN A 31 0.91 -2.21 2.57
N ASN A 32 0.80 -2.32 1.24
CA ASN A 32 1.50 -3.33 0.46
C ASN A 32 2.94 -2.88 0.17
N ILE A 33 3.81 -3.87 -0.01
CA ILE A 33 5.26 -3.70 -0.23
C ILE A 33 5.72 -4.17 -1.61
N ASP A 34 4.76 -4.58 -2.46
CA ASP A 34 4.96 -5.23 -3.76
C ASP A 34 5.28 -4.25 -4.90
N GLY A 35 5.05 -2.95 -4.71
CA GLY A 35 5.27 -1.92 -5.71
C GLY A 35 4.32 -1.95 -6.91
N LEU A 36 3.21 -2.70 -6.86
CA LEU A 36 2.29 -2.85 -7.99
C LEU A 36 1.59 -1.55 -8.38
N HIS A 37 1.29 -0.67 -7.42
CA HIS A 37 0.73 0.65 -7.73
C HIS A 37 1.67 1.50 -8.60
N GLY A 38 2.95 1.56 -8.24
CA GLY A 38 3.95 2.29 -9.04
C GLY A 38 4.15 1.67 -10.42
N ARG A 39 4.18 0.32 -10.50
CA ARG A 39 4.27 -0.41 -11.77
C ARG A 39 3.04 -0.23 -12.67
N ALA A 40 1.86 -0.05 -12.09
CA ALA A 40 0.65 0.30 -12.83
C ALA A 40 0.71 1.70 -13.44
N GLY A 41 1.49 2.60 -12.83
CA GLY A 41 1.64 3.99 -13.25
C GLY A 41 1.13 5.03 -12.24
N SER A 42 0.74 4.62 -11.03
CA SER A 42 0.33 5.56 -9.98
C SER A 42 1.53 6.42 -9.54
N LYS A 43 1.32 7.72 -9.39
CA LYS A 43 2.41 8.68 -9.09
C LYS A 43 2.42 9.15 -7.65
N GLN A 44 1.26 9.45 -7.08
CA GLN A 44 1.10 9.92 -5.70
C GLN A 44 0.84 8.72 -4.77
N VAL A 45 1.89 7.97 -4.46
CA VAL A 45 1.82 6.75 -3.64
C VAL A 45 2.64 6.90 -2.36
N ILE A 46 2.00 6.71 -1.20
CA ILE A 46 2.65 6.57 0.09
C ILE A 46 2.70 5.08 0.46
N GLU A 47 3.89 4.50 0.42
CA GLU A 47 4.15 3.13 0.85
C GLU A 47 4.41 3.11 2.36
N ILE A 48 3.33 3.03 3.15
CA ILE A 48 3.42 3.24 4.61
C ILE A 48 4.15 2.10 5.32
N HIS A 49 4.20 0.90 4.73
CA HIS A 49 4.97 -0.25 5.21
C HIS A 49 6.31 -0.44 4.46
N GLY A 50 6.77 0.60 3.76
CA GLY A 50 8.01 0.54 2.98
C GLY A 50 7.88 -0.33 1.73
N HIS A 51 9.00 -0.86 1.26
CA HIS A 51 9.06 -1.55 -0.04
C HIS A 51 10.08 -2.69 -0.05
N LEU A 52 9.89 -3.60 -1.00
CA LEU A 52 10.84 -4.70 -1.20
C LEU A 52 12.01 -4.37 -2.14
N ARG A 53 12.02 -3.21 -2.81
CA ARG A 53 13.01 -2.83 -3.85
C ARG A 53 14.44 -2.60 -3.31
N GLN A 54 14.57 -2.38 -2.01
CA GLN A 54 15.85 -2.10 -1.36
C GLN A 54 15.97 -2.89 -0.06
N ALA A 55 17.21 -3.13 0.34
CA ALA A 55 17.57 -3.71 1.61
C ALA A 55 18.74 -2.97 2.23
N THR A 56 18.63 -2.68 3.53
CA THR A 56 19.66 -2.01 4.32
C THR A 56 20.37 -3.00 5.25
N CYS A 57 21.68 -2.86 5.36
CA CYS A 57 22.47 -3.58 6.36
C CYS A 57 22.15 -3.09 7.76
N ILE A 58 21.76 -3.99 8.66
CA ILE A 58 21.45 -3.64 10.05
C ILE A 58 22.67 -3.26 10.89
N SER A 59 23.88 -3.42 10.35
CA SER A 59 25.14 -3.13 11.06
C SER A 59 25.79 -1.84 10.58
N CYS A 60 25.91 -1.62 9.27
CA CYS A 60 26.59 -0.46 8.69
C CYS A 60 25.67 0.49 7.90
N PHE A 61 24.38 0.19 7.82
CA PHE A 61 23.36 1.01 7.13
C PHE A 61 23.57 1.22 5.62
N GLN A 62 24.46 0.43 5.00
CA GLN A 62 24.59 0.42 3.55
C GLN A 62 23.35 -0.20 2.90
N SER A 63 22.80 0.48 1.88
CA SER A 63 21.63 0.02 1.13
C SER A 63 21.99 -0.60 -0.21
N TYR A 64 21.20 -1.60 -0.61
CA TYR A 64 21.38 -2.39 -1.83
C TYR A 64 20.03 -2.58 -2.54
N ALA A 65 20.05 -2.70 -3.86
CA ALA A 65 18.90 -3.21 -4.60
C ALA A 65 18.69 -4.70 -4.29
N THR A 66 17.44 -5.17 -4.37
CA THR A 66 17.05 -6.50 -3.87
C THR A 66 16.70 -7.50 -4.96
N ASP A 67 16.70 -7.10 -6.23
CA ASP A 67 16.22 -7.92 -7.35
C ASP A 67 16.87 -9.32 -7.36
N GLU A 68 18.20 -9.39 -7.44
CA GLU A 68 18.93 -10.66 -7.42
C GLU A 68 18.95 -11.29 -6.03
N MET A 69 18.97 -10.46 -4.99
CA MET A 69 19.04 -10.87 -3.59
C MET A 69 17.82 -11.73 -3.19
N LEU A 70 16.62 -11.29 -3.54
CA LEU A 70 15.38 -11.98 -3.21
C LEU A 70 15.24 -13.28 -4.00
N ILE A 71 15.69 -13.30 -5.26
CA ILE A 71 15.73 -14.51 -6.08
C ILE A 71 16.66 -15.55 -5.47
N GLU A 72 17.85 -15.13 -5.06
CA GLU A 72 18.83 -16.03 -4.43
C GLU A 72 18.31 -16.57 -3.10
N PHE A 73 17.80 -15.70 -2.23
CA PHE A 73 17.17 -16.11 -0.96
C PHE A 73 16.03 -17.11 -1.18
N ALA A 74 15.18 -16.88 -2.18
CA ALA A 74 14.07 -17.76 -2.52
C ALA A 74 14.50 -19.16 -2.96
N LYS A 75 15.62 -19.25 -3.70
CA LYS A 75 16.12 -20.51 -4.27
C LYS A 75 16.93 -21.31 -3.26
N SER A 76 17.81 -20.65 -2.50
CA SER A 76 18.80 -21.32 -1.66
C SER A 76 18.52 -21.22 -0.15
N GLY A 77 17.61 -20.33 0.27
CA GLY A 77 17.39 -20.01 1.68
C GLY A 77 18.57 -19.25 2.32
N ARG A 78 19.58 -18.86 1.54
CA ARG A 78 20.77 -18.19 2.04
C ARG A 78 20.44 -16.75 2.47
N ILE A 79 20.64 -16.45 3.74
CA ILE A 79 20.42 -15.10 4.29
C ILE A 79 21.37 -14.11 3.61
N PRO A 80 20.85 -13.04 2.98
CA PRO A 80 21.67 -12.00 2.35
C PRO A 80 22.63 -11.32 3.32
N ARG A 81 23.87 -11.10 2.88
CA ARG A 81 24.94 -10.50 3.67
C ARG A 81 25.51 -9.26 2.99
N CYS A 82 25.82 -8.25 3.79
CA CYS A 82 26.44 -7.02 3.35
C CYS A 82 27.88 -7.27 2.88
N GLU A 83 28.21 -6.80 1.68
CA GLU A 83 29.56 -6.95 1.11
C GLU A 83 30.63 -6.16 1.87
N GLN A 84 30.23 -5.14 2.65
CA GLN A 84 31.17 -4.27 3.39
C GLN A 84 31.49 -4.78 4.79
N CYS A 85 30.52 -5.34 5.51
CA CYS A 85 30.68 -5.71 6.93
C CYS A 85 30.19 -7.11 7.29
N ASN A 86 29.70 -7.88 6.31
CA ASN A 86 29.09 -9.20 6.49
C ASN A 86 27.85 -9.24 7.44
N GLY A 87 27.30 -8.07 7.77
CA GLY A 87 26.04 -7.93 8.50
C GLY A 87 24.84 -8.46 7.69
N ILE A 88 23.71 -8.71 8.36
CA ILE A 88 22.47 -9.13 7.70
C ILE A 88 21.89 -7.96 6.90
N LEU A 89 21.47 -8.21 5.65
CA LEU A 89 20.66 -7.28 4.89
C LEU A 89 19.19 -7.60 5.13
N LYS A 90 18.44 -6.59 5.59
CA LYS A 90 16.98 -6.66 5.78
C LYS A 90 16.34 -5.80 4.71
N THR A 91 15.26 -6.27 4.09
CA THR A 91 14.49 -5.44 3.16
C THR A 91 13.89 -4.24 3.88
N ASP A 92 13.69 -3.16 3.14
CA ASP A 92 13.16 -1.90 3.66
C ASP A 92 11.63 -1.95 3.89
N ALA A 93 11.07 -3.16 3.91
CA ALA A 93 9.73 -3.43 4.38
C ALA A 93 9.68 -3.37 5.92
N VAL A 94 8.61 -2.76 6.44
CA VAL A 94 8.34 -2.69 7.87
C VAL A 94 7.80 -4.03 8.34
N LEU A 95 8.42 -4.59 9.38
CA LEU A 95 7.97 -5.80 10.06
C LEU A 95 7.15 -5.45 11.30
N PHE A 96 6.37 -6.43 11.79
CA PHE A 96 5.65 -6.26 13.06
C PHE A 96 6.61 -5.92 14.21
N GLY A 97 6.24 -4.93 15.01
CA GLY A 97 7.06 -4.42 16.10
C GLY A 97 8.04 -3.31 15.69
N GLU A 98 8.18 -3.03 14.39
CA GLU A 98 8.98 -1.90 13.92
C GLU A 98 8.15 -0.61 13.83
N GLN A 99 8.85 0.52 13.89
CA GLN A 99 8.26 1.83 13.68
C GLN A 99 8.03 2.05 12.17
N LEU A 100 6.85 2.57 11.82
CA LEU A 100 6.58 3.04 10.46
C LEU A 100 7.48 4.23 10.09
N PRO A 101 7.80 4.45 8.79
CA PRO A 101 8.56 5.60 8.35
C PRO A 101 7.86 6.90 8.74
N VAL A 102 8.53 7.72 9.55
CA VAL A 102 7.92 8.91 10.20
C VAL A 102 7.37 9.89 9.17
N ASP A 103 8.08 10.12 8.07
CA ASP A 103 7.65 11.05 7.03
C ASP A 103 6.43 10.52 6.26
N ALA A 104 6.40 9.21 5.95
CA ALA A 104 5.25 8.56 5.31
C ALA A 104 4.00 8.64 6.19
N VAL A 105 4.12 8.37 7.50
CA VAL A 105 2.99 8.49 8.43
C VAL A 105 2.51 9.93 8.52
N ARG A 106 3.43 10.90 8.65
CA ARG A 106 3.09 12.31 8.74
C ARG A 106 2.36 12.80 7.49
N GLU A 107 2.80 12.37 6.32
CA GLU A 107 2.17 12.73 5.05
C GLU A 107 0.80 12.06 4.90
N ALA A 108 0.70 10.77 5.19
CA ALA A 108 -0.57 10.04 5.18
C ALA A 108 -1.60 10.69 6.11
N GLN A 109 -1.21 11.02 7.34
CA GLN A 109 -2.08 11.73 8.29
C GLN A 109 -2.52 13.10 7.76
N ARG A 110 -1.67 13.80 7.01
CA ARG A 110 -2.06 15.06 6.37
C ARG A 110 -3.12 14.81 5.31
N TRP A 111 -2.97 13.79 4.45
CA TRP A 111 -3.97 13.46 3.43
C TRP A 111 -5.29 13.06 4.07
N ILE A 112 -5.26 12.18 5.08
CA ILE A 112 -6.45 11.71 5.80
C ILE A 112 -7.22 12.85 6.48
N LYS A 113 -6.53 13.86 7.03
CA LYS A 113 -7.19 15.01 7.67
C LYS A 113 -7.79 16.02 6.68
N ASN A 114 -7.39 15.99 5.42
CA ASN A 114 -7.78 16.99 4.42
C ASN A 114 -8.60 16.39 3.26
N CYS A 115 -8.80 15.06 3.21
CA CYS A 115 -9.66 14.45 2.21
C CYS A 115 -11.13 14.67 2.55
N ASP A 116 -11.95 14.82 1.51
CA ASP A 116 -13.41 14.84 1.57
C ASP A 116 -14.02 13.44 1.38
N LEU A 117 -13.27 12.51 0.78
CA LEU A 117 -13.62 11.12 0.59
C LEU A 117 -12.40 10.22 0.84
N LEU A 118 -12.58 9.17 1.63
CA LEU A 118 -11.65 8.05 1.74
C LEU A 118 -12.27 6.78 1.13
N ILE A 119 -11.51 6.10 0.29
CA ILE A 119 -11.84 4.76 -0.20
C ILE A 119 -10.85 3.77 0.41
N THR A 120 -11.34 2.79 1.16
CA THR A 120 -10.52 1.65 1.59
C THR A 120 -10.75 0.48 0.65
N ALA A 121 -9.68 -0.13 0.14
CA ALA A 121 -9.75 -1.16 -0.88
C ALA A 121 -8.89 -2.37 -0.50
N GLY A 122 -9.52 -3.52 -0.24
CA GLY A 122 -8.83 -4.78 0.05
C GLY A 122 -8.09 -4.81 1.39
N SER A 123 -8.65 -4.23 2.45
CA SER A 123 -8.07 -4.22 3.79
C SER A 123 -9.09 -4.69 4.83
N SER A 124 -8.68 -5.57 5.75
CA SER A 124 -9.48 -5.93 6.93
C SER A 124 -9.53 -4.82 7.97
N LEU A 125 -8.65 -3.82 7.85
CA LEU A 125 -8.48 -2.72 8.80
C LEU A 125 -8.18 -3.21 10.24
N GLU A 126 -7.33 -4.22 10.37
CA GLU A 126 -6.93 -4.78 11.67
C GLU A 126 -5.52 -4.34 12.12
N VAL A 127 -4.68 -3.89 11.17
CA VAL A 127 -3.29 -3.52 11.45
C VAL A 127 -3.18 -2.03 11.76
N VAL A 128 -2.98 -1.73 13.04
CA VAL A 128 -2.73 -0.36 13.53
C VAL A 128 -1.29 0.07 13.23
N PRO A 129 -1.04 1.38 13.02
CA PRO A 129 -1.99 2.50 13.12
C PRO A 129 -2.84 2.76 11.87
N VAL A 130 -2.53 2.15 10.72
CA VAL A 130 -3.21 2.45 9.44
C VAL A 130 -4.70 2.11 9.48
N ALA A 131 -5.06 1.05 10.22
CA ALA A 131 -6.44 0.68 10.50
C ALA A 131 -7.30 1.82 11.07
N LEU A 132 -6.71 2.83 11.73
CA LEU A 132 -7.43 3.95 12.33
C LEU A 132 -7.76 5.08 11.35
N PHE A 133 -7.12 5.10 10.17
CA PHE A 133 -7.29 6.18 9.19
C PHE A 133 -8.74 6.42 8.75
N PRO A 134 -9.60 5.39 8.56
CA PRO A 134 -11.00 5.62 8.24
C PRO A 134 -11.76 6.37 9.34
N VAL A 135 -11.50 6.04 10.61
CA VAL A 135 -12.09 6.76 11.74
C VAL A 135 -11.58 8.20 11.80
N ASP A 136 -10.28 8.41 11.59
CA ASP A 136 -9.68 9.74 11.55
C ASP A 136 -10.26 10.61 10.43
N ALA A 137 -10.42 10.04 9.22
CA ALA A 137 -11.03 10.71 8.07
C ALA A 137 -12.49 11.11 8.36
N LEU A 138 -13.29 10.18 8.88
CA LEU A 138 -14.68 10.44 9.26
C LEU A 138 -14.78 11.54 10.34
N ASN A 139 -13.88 11.53 11.33
CA ASN A 139 -13.84 12.55 12.37
C ASN A 139 -13.41 13.93 11.82
N ALA A 140 -12.67 13.96 10.72
CA ALA A 140 -12.34 15.18 9.98
C ALA A 140 -13.46 15.64 9.03
N GLY A 141 -14.56 14.87 8.91
CA GLY A 141 -15.72 15.19 8.09
C GLY A 141 -15.72 14.57 6.69
N ALA A 142 -14.78 13.67 6.40
CA ALA A 142 -14.75 12.94 5.14
C ALA A 142 -15.88 11.91 5.05
N ARG A 143 -16.23 11.53 3.82
CA ARG A 143 -17.09 10.38 3.48
C ARG A 143 -16.24 9.11 3.39
N LEU A 144 -16.86 7.94 3.57
CA LEU A 144 -16.14 6.66 3.55
C LEU A 144 -16.80 5.65 2.61
N ILE A 145 -16.01 5.09 1.69
CA ILE A 145 -16.39 3.93 0.86
C ILE A 145 -15.46 2.76 1.18
N ILE A 146 -16.03 1.57 1.36
CA ILE A 146 -15.28 0.35 1.65
C ILE A 146 -15.45 -0.67 0.54
N PHE A 147 -14.36 -1.14 -0.05
CA PHE A 147 -14.29 -2.34 -0.87
C PHE A 147 -13.57 -3.43 -0.08
N ASN A 148 -14.33 -4.38 0.46
CA ASN A 148 -13.75 -5.54 1.13
C ASN A 148 -14.74 -6.70 1.20
N ASN A 149 -14.27 -7.92 0.92
CA ASN A 149 -15.11 -9.13 0.95
C ASN A 149 -15.60 -9.47 2.36
N SER A 150 -14.82 -9.14 3.39
CA SER A 150 -15.16 -9.39 4.79
C SER A 150 -15.60 -8.13 5.51
N PRO A 151 -16.43 -8.24 6.57
CA PRO A 151 -16.74 -7.12 7.44
C PRO A 151 -15.48 -6.47 8.03
N THR A 152 -15.58 -5.18 8.31
CA THR A 152 -14.56 -4.39 9.01
C THR A 152 -15.18 -3.73 10.24
N TYR A 153 -14.35 -3.29 11.19
CA TYR A 153 -14.84 -2.69 12.44
C TYR A 153 -15.54 -1.33 12.26
N VAL A 154 -15.47 -0.73 11.06
CA VAL A 154 -15.98 0.61 10.75
C VAL A 154 -17.11 0.60 9.69
N ASP A 155 -17.61 -0.59 9.36
CA ASP A 155 -18.67 -0.76 8.36
C ASP A 155 -19.94 0.05 8.69
N ASP A 156 -20.32 0.12 9.96
CA ASP A 156 -21.50 0.85 10.44
C ASP A 156 -21.43 2.37 10.22
N ARG A 157 -20.22 2.88 9.94
CA ARG A 157 -19.96 4.30 9.64
C ARG A 157 -19.66 4.57 8.17
N ALA A 158 -19.59 3.54 7.33
CA ALA A 158 -19.33 3.71 5.91
C ALA A 158 -20.60 4.16 5.17
N ASP A 159 -20.42 5.05 4.19
CA ASP A 159 -21.52 5.53 3.35
C ASP A 159 -21.91 4.50 2.30
N VAL A 160 -20.92 3.78 1.76
CA VAL A 160 -21.11 2.71 0.79
C VAL A 160 -20.13 1.57 1.08
N ILE A 161 -20.63 0.35 0.95
CA ILE A 161 -19.83 -0.86 1.12
C ILE A 161 -20.03 -1.77 -0.08
N PHE A 162 -18.93 -2.17 -0.70
CA PHE A 162 -18.88 -3.17 -1.76
C PHE A 162 -18.29 -4.48 -1.22
N ARG A 163 -19.14 -5.52 -1.16
CA ARG A 163 -18.77 -6.90 -0.80
C ARG A 163 -18.45 -7.74 -2.03
N HIS A 164 -17.49 -7.26 -2.81
CA HIS A 164 -17.08 -7.87 -4.08
C HIS A 164 -15.56 -7.79 -4.22
N ASP A 165 -15.02 -8.62 -5.11
CA ASP A 165 -13.61 -8.57 -5.46
C ASP A 165 -13.24 -7.16 -5.95
N VAL A 166 -12.18 -6.60 -5.36
CA VAL A 166 -11.75 -5.23 -5.65
C VAL A 166 -11.29 -5.06 -7.10
N ALA A 167 -10.70 -6.10 -7.70
CA ALA A 167 -10.27 -6.11 -9.10
C ALA A 167 -11.43 -6.14 -10.08
N GLU A 168 -12.65 -6.46 -9.63
CA GLU A 168 -13.86 -6.44 -10.44
C GLU A 168 -14.71 -5.19 -10.19
N ALA A 169 -14.94 -4.83 -8.93
CA ALA A 169 -15.87 -3.78 -8.55
C ALA A 169 -15.28 -2.36 -8.69
N LEU A 170 -14.01 -2.17 -8.32
CA LEU A 170 -13.38 -0.85 -8.37
C LEU A 170 -13.29 -0.29 -9.80
N PRO A 171 -12.91 -1.08 -10.84
CA PRO A 171 -12.92 -0.59 -12.22
C PRO A 171 -14.30 -0.16 -12.71
N GLN A 172 -15.38 -0.82 -12.27
CA GLN A 172 -16.74 -0.44 -12.66
C GLN A 172 -17.13 0.91 -12.04
N LEU A 173 -16.80 1.14 -10.77
CA LEU A 173 -17.00 2.44 -10.12
C LEU A 173 -16.24 3.54 -10.88
N VAL A 174 -14.95 3.32 -11.16
CA VAL A 174 -14.13 4.30 -11.89
C VAL A 174 -14.70 4.58 -13.28
N ALA A 175 -15.13 3.55 -14.01
CA ALA A 175 -15.73 3.71 -15.33
C ALA A 175 -17.07 4.46 -15.30
N GLU A 176 -17.82 4.43 -14.20
CA GLU A 176 -19.02 5.26 -14.02
C GLU A 176 -18.64 6.72 -13.75
N VAL A 177 -17.69 6.96 -12.84
CA VAL A 177 -17.21 8.31 -12.50
C VAL A 177 -16.63 9.03 -13.73
N LEU A 178 -15.88 8.32 -14.58
CA LEU A 178 -15.25 8.91 -15.78
C LEU A 178 -16.18 9.04 -16.99
N ARG A 179 -17.43 8.59 -16.87
CA ARG A 179 -18.45 8.79 -17.92
C ARG A 179 -19.14 10.16 -17.81
N GLU A 180 -19.04 10.80 -16.64
CA GLU A 180 -19.52 12.17 -16.39
C GLU A 180 -18.54 13.22 -16.95
#